data_AF-A0A815S4K0-F1
#
_entry.id   AF-A0A815S4K0-F1
#
_cell.length_a   1.000
_cell.length_b   1.000
_cell.length_c   1.000
_cell.angle_alpha   90.00
_cell.angle_beta   90.00
_cell.angle_gamma   90.00
#
_symmetry.space_group_name_H-M   'P 1'
#
loop_
_entity.id
_entity.type
_entity.pdbx_description
1 polymer ?
#
loop_
_entity_poly.entity_id
_entity_poly.type
_entity_poly.pdbx_seq_one_letter_code
_entity_poly.pdbx_strand_id
1 'polypeptide(L)'
;MNRFTEFELETHELKPIAGYLTYDLVSLEESLKGFLSKVNELKRTIKEAKKHCTQPSPHNLTRDESAALFLYTMEVGDHSFYRLLNQVLRKENRNEVIPWFSYLKLFDTAVRKLPKVKGIIWRAVAGNVTSDYTANKTVTWWTVSSCSTSVDVVKAFLKPDQEATLFMIEAVAGRNLSGYTMYPDEHEVILEFGTQLLVKNIGFQHGNLRLVHLIEINDDDDDDDNSQQGLAAAMASVHVTPKSTKPTNNKPTHSELLICFFLCIEFYSTKYFTLFIVGL
;
A
#
# COMPACT_ATOMS: atom_id res chain seq x y z
N MET A 1 -15.52 4.99 6.11
CA MET A 1 -14.41 4.12 5.67
C MET A 1 -13.51 4.98 4.79
N ASN A 2 -12.21 5.06 5.08
CA ASN A 2 -11.25 5.85 4.29
C ASN A 2 -10.51 4.94 3.31
N ARG A 3 -9.61 5.51 2.50
CA ARG A 3 -8.88 4.75 1.46
C ARG A 3 -7.92 3.68 1.98
N PHE A 4 -7.41 3.80 3.20
CA PHE A 4 -6.60 2.74 3.82
C PHE A 4 -7.44 1.55 4.29
N THR A 5 -8.69 1.80 4.69
CA THR A 5 -9.61 0.83 5.30
C THR A 5 -10.66 0.27 4.36
N GLU A 6 -10.73 0.78 3.14
CA GLU A 6 -11.64 0.32 2.09
C GLU A 6 -11.23 -1.06 1.61
N PHE A 7 -12.03 -2.09 1.87
CA PHE A 7 -11.71 -3.44 1.43
C PHE A 7 -12.98 -4.18 1.10
N GLU A 8 -12.93 -4.85 -0.04
CA GLU A 8 -13.91 -5.84 -0.44
C GLU A 8 -13.11 -7.01 -0.99
N LEU A 9 -13.57 -8.21 -0.68
CA LEU A 9 -12.86 -9.43 -0.96
C LEU A 9 -12.78 -9.69 -2.47
N GLU A 10 -11.57 -9.92 -2.97
CA GLU A 10 -11.28 -10.15 -4.39
C GLU A 10 -10.83 -11.61 -4.63
N THR A 11 -11.72 -12.58 -4.37
CA THR A 11 -11.40 -14.03 -4.42
C THR A 11 -11.36 -14.64 -5.82
N HIS A 12 -11.64 -13.87 -6.87
CA HIS A 12 -11.79 -14.40 -8.21
C HIS A 12 -10.52 -14.14 -9.04
N GLU A 13 -10.04 -15.18 -9.72
CA GLU A 13 -9.06 -15.03 -10.79
C GLU A 13 -9.74 -14.29 -11.96
N LEU A 14 -9.53 -12.98 -12.02
CA LEU A 14 -10.08 -12.13 -13.06
C LEU A 14 -9.06 -11.94 -14.18
N LYS A 15 -9.56 -11.62 -15.38
CA LYS A 15 -8.69 -11.24 -16.49
C LYS A 15 -7.97 -9.91 -16.18
N PRO A 16 -6.68 -9.78 -16.50
CA PRO A 16 -5.96 -8.52 -16.39
C PRO A 16 -6.63 -7.37 -17.14
N ILE A 17 -6.58 -6.18 -16.55
CA ILE A 17 -7.13 -4.96 -17.14
C ILE A 17 -6.02 -4.29 -17.95
N ALA A 18 -5.83 -4.70 -19.21
CA ALA A 18 -4.77 -4.17 -20.07
C ALA A 18 -5.27 -3.25 -21.19
N GLY A 19 -6.58 -3.24 -21.49
CA GLY A 19 -7.15 -2.53 -22.64
C GLY A 19 -6.97 -1.01 -22.60
N TYR A 20 -6.72 -0.42 -21.43
CA TYR A 20 -6.45 1.01 -21.29
C TYR A 20 -5.10 1.42 -21.90
N LEU A 21 -4.15 0.48 -22.06
CA LEU A 21 -2.80 0.79 -22.54
C LEU A 21 -2.80 1.36 -23.97
N THR A 22 -3.77 0.95 -24.79
CA THR A 22 -3.94 1.39 -26.18
C THR A 22 -4.68 2.72 -26.32
N TYR A 23 -5.15 3.30 -25.23
CA TYR A 23 -5.85 4.59 -25.26
C TYR A 23 -4.83 5.74 -25.30
N ASP A 24 -5.22 6.82 -25.99
CA ASP A 24 -4.44 8.05 -26.01
C ASP A 24 -4.47 8.75 -24.63
N LEU A 25 -3.36 9.43 -24.32
CA LEU A 25 -3.31 10.29 -23.16
C LEU A 25 -4.11 11.57 -23.42
N VAL A 26 -5.08 11.85 -22.57
CA VAL A 26 -5.98 13.01 -22.67
C VAL A 26 -6.02 13.79 -21.35
N SER A 27 -6.64 14.98 -21.35
CA SER A 27 -6.81 15.76 -20.12
C SER A 27 -7.71 15.05 -19.11
N LEU A 28 -7.66 15.46 -17.84
CA LEU A 28 -8.47 14.87 -16.79
C LEU A 28 -9.98 15.01 -17.08
N GLU A 29 -10.43 16.17 -17.55
CA GLU A 29 -11.84 16.39 -17.91
C GLU A 29 -12.28 15.50 -19.07
N GLU A 30 -11.45 15.35 -20.09
CA GLU A 30 -11.76 14.52 -21.26
C GLU A 30 -11.80 13.04 -20.86
N SER A 31 -10.86 12.60 -20.01
CA SER A 31 -10.81 11.23 -19.50
C SER A 31 -12.05 10.83 -18.70
N LEU A 32 -12.73 11.81 -18.08
CA LEU A 32 -13.90 11.62 -17.23
C LEU A 32 -15.19 12.17 -17.82
N LYS A 33 -15.20 12.60 -19.09
CA LYS A 33 -16.34 13.29 -19.73
C LYS A 33 -17.66 12.53 -19.58
N GLY A 34 -17.62 11.20 -19.68
CA GLY A 34 -18.78 10.31 -19.57
C GLY A 34 -19.38 10.19 -18.17
N PHE A 35 -18.67 10.71 -17.16
CA PHE A 35 -19.03 10.66 -15.74
C PHE A 35 -19.36 12.04 -15.15
N LEU A 36 -18.97 13.15 -15.80
CA LEU A 36 -19.12 14.51 -15.26
C LEU A 36 -20.55 14.92 -14.90
N SER A 37 -21.57 14.31 -15.52
CA SER A 37 -22.99 14.53 -15.21
C SER A 37 -23.61 13.45 -14.34
N LYS A 38 -22.92 12.33 -14.14
CA LYS A 38 -23.42 11.14 -13.43
C LYS A 38 -22.89 11.05 -12.00
N VAL A 39 -21.66 11.51 -11.80
CA VAL A 39 -21.00 11.50 -10.49
C VAL A 39 -21.19 12.87 -9.85
N ASN A 40 -21.87 12.87 -8.71
CA ASN A 40 -22.14 14.08 -7.96
C ASN A 40 -20.83 14.83 -7.63
N GLU A 41 -20.84 16.15 -7.78
CA GLU A 41 -19.70 17.04 -7.49
C GLU A 41 -18.41 16.79 -8.29
N LEU A 42 -18.33 15.81 -9.20
CA LEU A 42 -17.08 15.43 -9.88
C LEU A 42 -16.40 16.60 -10.60
N LYS A 43 -17.19 17.43 -11.29
CA LYS A 43 -16.67 18.66 -11.95
C LYS A 43 -15.99 19.60 -10.95
N ARG A 44 -16.58 19.78 -9.77
CA ARG A 44 -16.03 20.63 -8.71
C ARG A 44 -14.76 20.01 -8.13
N THR A 45 -14.78 18.70 -7.88
CA THR A 45 -13.64 17.94 -7.34
C THR A 45 -12.44 17.97 -8.29
N ILE A 46 -12.65 17.77 -9.61
CA ILE A 46 -11.60 17.91 -10.63
C ILE A 46 -10.97 19.32 -10.60
N LYS A 47 -11.82 20.36 -10.54
CA LYS A 47 -11.35 21.74 -10.46
C LYS A 47 -10.51 21.97 -9.21
N GLU A 48 -10.91 21.39 -8.08
CA GLU A 48 -10.19 21.50 -6.82
C GLU A 48 -8.83 20.78 -6.88
N ALA A 49 -8.81 19.53 -7.35
CA ALA A 49 -7.56 18.77 -7.55
C ALA A 49 -6.55 19.57 -8.39
N LYS A 50 -7.01 20.21 -9.47
CA LYS A 50 -6.16 21.05 -10.33
C LYS A 50 -5.63 22.32 -9.67
N LYS A 51 -6.26 22.84 -8.62
CA LYS A 51 -5.76 24.00 -7.87
C LYS A 51 -4.60 23.64 -6.95
N HIS A 52 -4.59 22.42 -6.42
CA HIS A 52 -3.52 21.92 -5.55
C HIS A 52 -2.26 21.49 -6.33
N CYS A 53 -2.37 21.33 -7.65
CA CYS A 53 -1.24 20.97 -8.49
C CYS A 53 -0.28 22.14 -8.70
N THR A 54 0.98 21.96 -8.32
CA THR A 54 2.07 22.89 -8.60
C THR A 54 2.80 22.50 -9.89
N GLN A 55 3.39 23.47 -10.58
CA GLN A 55 4.18 23.28 -11.80
C GLN A 55 5.44 24.16 -11.77
N PRO A 56 6.60 23.67 -12.25
CA PRO A 56 6.81 22.29 -12.74
C PRO A 56 6.71 21.27 -11.60
N SER A 57 6.21 20.07 -11.92
CA SER A 57 6.22 18.95 -10.98
C SER A 57 7.67 18.46 -10.79
N PRO A 58 8.09 18.09 -9.56
CA PRO A 58 9.41 17.52 -9.30
C PRO A 58 9.65 16.16 -9.96
N HIS A 59 8.61 15.52 -10.50
CA HIS A 59 8.68 14.21 -11.17
C HIS A 59 8.20 14.29 -12.63
N ASN A 60 8.19 15.49 -13.22
CA ASN A 60 7.78 15.73 -14.60
C ASN A 60 6.33 15.28 -14.91
N LEU A 61 5.44 15.37 -13.92
CA LEU A 61 4.01 15.22 -14.15
C LEU A 61 3.46 16.49 -14.78
N THR A 62 2.63 16.31 -15.80
CA THR A 62 1.74 17.36 -16.29
C THR A 62 0.74 17.75 -15.20
N ARG A 63 0.06 18.88 -15.40
CA ARG A 63 -0.99 19.31 -14.48
C ARG A 63 -2.15 18.31 -14.41
N ASP A 64 -2.52 17.68 -15.53
CA ASP A 64 -3.60 16.70 -15.59
C ASP A 64 -3.22 15.38 -14.90
N GLU A 65 -1.99 14.91 -15.08
CA GLU A 65 -1.45 13.73 -14.37
C GLU A 65 -1.42 13.98 -12.86
N SER A 66 -0.89 15.14 -12.43
CA SER A 66 -0.87 15.52 -11.00
C SER A 66 -2.29 15.58 -10.43
N ALA A 67 -3.24 16.16 -11.18
CA ALA A 67 -4.62 16.29 -10.75
C ALA A 67 -5.35 14.94 -10.68
N ALA A 68 -5.00 13.97 -11.54
CA ALA A 68 -5.54 12.62 -11.46
C ALA A 68 -5.14 11.92 -10.15
N LEU A 69 -3.87 12.08 -9.73
CA LEU A 69 -3.40 11.57 -8.44
C LEU A 69 -4.12 12.26 -7.27
N PHE A 70 -4.18 13.60 -7.28
CA PHE A 70 -4.90 14.35 -6.24
C PHE A 70 -6.37 13.92 -6.15
N LEU A 71 -7.08 13.84 -7.28
CA LEU A 71 -8.48 13.43 -7.35
C LEU A 71 -8.71 12.06 -6.71
N TYR A 72 -7.79 11.11 -6.92
CA TYR A 72 -7.86 9.80 -6.28
C TYR A 72 -7.78 9.93 -4.74
N THR A 73 -6.88 10.75 -4.22
CA THR A 73 -6.70 10.88 -2.75
C THR A 73 -7.81 11.66 -2.04
N MET A 74 -8.59 12.47 -2.75
CA MET A 74 -9.61 13.33 -2.14
C MET A 74 -10.74 12.54 -1.48
N GLU A 75 -11.05 12.85 -0.22
CA GLU A 75 -12.23 12.31 0.48
C GLU A 75 -13.39 13.31 0.48
N VAL A 76 -14.48 12.94 -0.20
CA VAL A 76 -15.75 13.70 -0.28
C VAL A 76 -16.89 12.79 0.19
N GLY A 77 -16.72 12.20 1.37
CA GLY A 77 -17.69 11.26 1.96
C GLY A 77 -17.89 10.01 1.10
N ASP A 78 -19.14 9.56 0.98
CA ASP A 78 -19.49 8.35 0.23
C ASP A 78 -19.37 8.51 -1.30
N HIS A 79 -19.13 9.73 -1.77
CA HIS A 79 -18.95 10.05 -3.19
C HIS A 79 -17.48 10.26 -3.57
N SER A 80 -16.55 9.87 -2.69
CA SER A 80 -15.11 9.95 -2.97
C SER A 80 -14.76 9.17 -4.23
N PHE A 81 -13.99 9.80 -5.13
CA PHE A 81 -13.73 9.26 -6.45
C PHE A 81 -13.02 7.90 -6.42
N TYR A 82 -12.06 7.70 -5.49
CA TYR A 82 -11.36 6.42 -5.36
C TYR A 82 -12.31 5.25 -5.10
N ARG A 83 -13.42 5.46 -4.38
CA ARG A 83 -14.39 4.40 -4.10
C ARG A 83 -15.08 3.93 -5.37
N LEU A 84 -15.48 4.87 -6.23
CA LEU A 84 -16.12 4.55 -7.51
C LEU A 84 -15.16 3.80 -8.43
N LEU A 85 -13.91 4.25 -8.48
CA LEU A 85 -12.87 3.61 -9.27
C LEU A 85 -12.61 2.18 -8.77
N ASN A 86 -12.33 2.02 -7.47
CA ASN A 86 -12.06 0.73 -6.87
C ASN A 86 -13.25 -0.23 -6.99
N GLN A 87 -14.48 0.26 -6.82
CA GLN A 87 -15.68 -0.56 -7.04
C GLN A 87 -15.75 -1.15 -8.45
N VAL A 88 -15.43 -0.36 -9.47
CA VAL A 88 -15.46 -0.83 -10.87
C VAL A 88 -14.30 -1.78 -11.18
N LEU A 89 -13.12 -1.53 -10.61
CA LEU A 89 -11.95 -2.41 -10.77
C LEU A 89 -12.18 -3.81 -10.18
N ARG A 90 -13.06 -3.95 -9.17
CA ARG A 90 -13.46 -5.25 -8.60
C ARG A 90 -14.48 -6.03 -9.43
N LYS A 91 -15.16 -5.39 -10.40
CA LYS A 91 -16.21 -6.04 -11.17
C LYS A 91 -15.67 -7.20 -11.98
N GLU A 92 -16.28 -8.37 -11.83
CA GLU A 92 -15.96 -9.56 -12.63
C GLU A 92 -16.19 -9.30 -14.13
N ASN A 93 -17.28 -8.59 -14.44
CA ASN A 93 -17.57 -8.15 -15.80
C ASN A 93 -16.63 -7.03 -16.22
N ARG A 94 -15.49 -7.38 -16.84
CA ARG A 94 -14.47 -6.43 -17.31
C ARG A 94 -14.98 -5.40 -18.33
N ASN A 95 -16.15 -5.63 -18.94
CA ASN A 95 -16.76 -4.61 -19.80
C ASN A 95 -17.18 -3.35 -19.01
N GLU A 96 -17.45 -3.47 -17.71
CA GLU A 96 -17.79 -2.33 -16.86
C GLU A 96 -16.60 -1.38 -16.61
N VAL A 97 -15.36 -1.85 -16.79
CA VAL A 97 -14.15 -1.03 -16.66
C VAL A 97 -13.86 -0.24 -17.94
N ILE A 98 -14.32 -0.68 -19.11
CA ILE A 98 -14.01 -0.05 -20.41
C ILE A 98 -14.29 1.47 -20.42
N PRO A 99 -15.42 1.98 -19.88
CA PRO A 99 -15.67 3.42 -19.81
C PRO A 99 -14.62 4.23 -19.01
N TRP A 100 -13.83 3.56 -18.16
CA TRP A 100 -12.80 4.17 -17.31
C TRP A 100 -11.40 4.12 -17.94
N PHE A 101 -11.22 3.47 -19.09
CA PHE A 101 -9.90 3.27 -19.70
C PHE A 101 -9.14 4.57 -19.97
N SER A 102 -9.81 5.64 -20.42
CA SER A 102 -9.15 6.95 -20.58
C SER A 102 -8.61 7.50 -19.25
N TYR A 103 -9.35 7.34 -18.15
CA TYR A 103 -8.86 7.75 -16.83
C TYR A 103 -7.75 6.84 -16.33
N LEU A 104 -7.90 5.51 -16.48
CA LEU A 104 -6.87 4.55 -16.08
C LEU A 104 -5.55 4.83 -16.82
N LYS A 105 -5.61 5.13 -18.12
CA LYS A 105 -4.43 5.52 -18.91
C LYS A 105 -3.74 6.75 -18.32
N LEU A 106 -4.49 7.80 -18.00
CA LEU A 106 -3.95 9.02 -17.40
C LEU A 106 -3.35 8.76 -16.02
N PHE A 107 -4.09 8.07 -15.16
CA PHE A 107 -3.70 7.78 -13.78
C PHE A 107 -2.47 6.88 -13.73
N ASP A 108 -2.45 5.77 -14.44
CA ASP A 108 -1.32 4.84 -14.49
C ASP A 108 -0.07 5.50 -15.11
N THR A 109 -0.23 6.33 -16.14
CA THR A 109 0.90 7.13 -16.68
C THR A 109 1.48 8.07 -15.62
N ALA A 110 0.63 8.70 -14.80
CA ALA A 110 1.06 9.57 -13.70
C ALA A 110 1.77 8.78 -12.59
N VAL A 111 1.18 7.66 -12.16
CA VAL A 111 1.70 6.79 -11.10
C VAL A 111 3.07 6.24 -11.46
N ARG A 112 3.28 5.81 -12.71
CA ARG A 112 4.56 5.27 -13.17
C ARG A 112 5.72 6.28 -13.19
N LYS A 113 5.43 7.59 -13.15
CA LYS A 113 6.45 8.65 -13.00
C LYS A 113 6.90 8.88 -11.56
N LEU A 114 6.16 8.37 -10.58
CA LEU A 114 6.46 8.59 -9.17
C LEU A 114 7.63 7.72 -8.69
N PRO A 115 8.37 8.18 -7.66
CA PRO A 115 9.42 7.39 -7.04
C PRO A 115 8.89 6.04 -6.52
N LYS A 116 9.62 4.96 -6.83
CA LYS A 116 9.37 3.64 -6.26
C LYS A 116 9.73 3.63 -4.77
N VAL A 117 8.97 2.90 -3.98
CA VAL A 117 9.21 2.58 -2.57
C VAL A 117 9.47 1.09 -2.48
N LYS A 118 10.68 0.73 -2.06
CA LYS A 118 11.07 -0.63 -1.72
C LYS A 118 11.15 -0.74 -0.20
N GLY A 119 10.47 -1.73 0.40
CA GLY A 119 10.46 -1.95 1.84
C GLY A 119 9.06 -2.21 2.40
N ILE A 120 8.92 -2.12 3.72
CA ILE A 120 7.66 -2.42 4.40
C ILE A 120 6.68 -1.25 4.27
N ILE A 121 5.48 -1.55 3.77
CA ILE A 121 4.32 -0.67 3.80
C ILE A 121 3.15 -1.37 4.49
N TRP A 122 2.22 -0.55 4.97
CA TRP A 122 1.12 -0.97 5.82
C TRP A 122 -0.22 -0.59 5.21
N ARG A 123 -1.19 -1.49 5.34
CA ARG A 123 -2.60 -1.24 5.04
C ARG A 123 -3.43 -1.92 6.12
N ALA A 124 -4.59 -1.41 6.49
CA ALA A 124 -5.45 -2.11 7.43
C ALA A 124 -6.90 -1.99 7.08
N VAL A 125 -7.67 -3.03 7.35
CA VAL A 125 -9.08 -3.13 6.98
C VAL A 125 -9.91 -3.43 8.22
N ALA A 126 -11.14 -2.94 8.23
CA ALA A 126 -12.08 -3.28 9.30
C ALA A 126 -12.55 -4.73 9.13
N GLY A 127 -12.60 -5.47 10.24
CA GLY A 127 -12.97 -6.88 10.27
C GLY A 127 -11.79 -7.85 10.18
N ASN A 128 -12.09 -9.10 10.50
CA ASN A 128 -11.17 -10.22 10.32
C ASN A 128 -11.35 -10.81 8.91
N VAL A 129 -10.35 -10.65 8.06
CA VAL A 129 -10.33 -11.18 6.68
C VAL A 129 -9.28 -12.29 6.50
N THR A 130 -8.74 -12.84 7.59
CA THR A 130 -7.65 -13.83 7.48
C THR A 130 -8.07 -15.12 6.78
N SER A 131 -9.36 -15.47 6.79
CA SER A 131 -9.93 -16.63 6.08
C SER A 131 -9.75 -16.56 4.57
N ASP A 132 -9.56 -15.35 4.06
CA ASP A 132 -9.49 -15.06 2.63
C ASP A 132 -8.10 -15.26 2.05
N TYR A 133 -7.12 -15.46 2.93
CA TYR A 133 -5.73 -15.64 2.59
C TYR A 133 -5.33 -17.08 2.91
N THR A 134 -4.44 -17.64 2.10
CA THR A 134 -3.84 -18.96 2.35
C THR A 134 -2.33 -18.83 2.20
N ALA A 135 -1.57 -19.24 3.21
CA ALA A 135 -0.11 -19.15 3.17
C ALA A 135 0.47 -19.86 1.94
N ASN A 136 1.53 -19.28 1.36
CA ASN A 136 2.17 -19.72 0.13
C ASN A 136 1.26 -19.72 -1.12
N LYS A 137 0.17 -18.94 -1.11
CA LYS A 137 -0.63 -18.66 -2.30
C LYS A 137 -0.43 -17.22 -2.74
N THR A 138 -0.55 -16.99 -4.04
CA THR A 138 -0.60 -15.65 -4.61
C THR A 138 -2.04 -15.16 -4.61
N VAL A 139 -2.24 -13.89 -4.27
CA VAL A 139 -3.50 -13.18 -4.42
C VAL A 139 -3.27 -11.95 -5.30
N THR A 140 -4.30 -11.54 -6.04
CA THR A 140 -4.24 -10.32 -6.84
C THR A 140 -5.14 -9.27 -6.22
N TRP A 141 -4.59 -8.09 -5.93
CA TRP A 141 -5.36 -6.91 -5.59
C TRP A 141 -5.63 -6.13 -6.87
N TRP A 142 -6.81 -6.35 -7.45
CA TRP A 142 -7.34 -5.68 -8.65
C TRP A 142 -7.63 -4.21 -8.44
N THR A 143 -7.72 -3.74 -7.21
CA THR A 143 -7.93 -2.32 -6.91
C THR A 143 -6.64 -1.57 -6.65
N VAL A 144 -6.69 -0.25 -6.86
CA VAL A 144 -5.62 0.62 -6.42
C VAL A 144 -5.63 0.61 -4.88
N SER A 145 -4.50 0.27 -4.29
CA SER A 145 -4.40 0.06 -2.84
C SER A 145 -3.58 1.16 -2.18
N SER A 146 -4.24 2.02 -1.43
CA SER A 146 -3.57 3.00 -0.56
C SER A 146 -2.94 2.33 0.65
N CYS A 147 -1.64 2.50 0.80
CA CYS A 147 -0.83 2.00 1.90
C CYS A 147 -0.03 3.16 2.51
N SER A 148 0.54 2.97 3.70
CA SER A 148 1.43 3.96 4.30
C SER A 148 2.76 3.33 4.66
N THR A 149 3.83 4.11 4.61
CA THR A 149 5.11 3.72 5.22
C THR A 149 5.07 3.76 6.76
N SER A 150 4.03 4.37 7.34
CA SER A 150 3.84 4.48 8.79
C SER A 150 2.72 3.56 9.28
N VAL A 151 3.07 2.63 10.17
CA VAL A 151 2.07 1.78 10.84
C VAL A 151 1.13 2.59 11.74
N ASP A 152 1.62 3.70 12.32
CA ASP A 152 0.83 4.54 13.23
C ASP A 152 -0.27 5.30 12.49
N VAL A 153 0.02 5.78 11.27
CA VAL A 153 -0.99 6.37 10.38
C VAL A 153 -2.11 5.37 10.13
N VAL A 154 -1.77 4.13 9.76
CA VAL A 154 -2.76 3.10 9.44
C VAL A 154 -3.57 2.70 10.67
N LYS A 155 -2.91 2.55 11.83
CA LYS A 155 -3.58 2.22 13.10
C LYS A 155 -4.54 3.30 13.57
N ALA A 156 -4.26 4.58 13.30
CA ALA A 156 -5.15 5.69 13.66
C ALA A 156 -6.54 5.58 13.01
N PHE A 157 -6.67 4.79 11.93
CA PHE A 157 -7.94 4.54 11.26
C PHE A 157 -8.70 3.31 11.78
N LEU A 158 -8.11 2.57 12.71
CA LEU A 158 -8.74 1.39 13.33
C LEU A 158 -9.47 1.78 14.61
N LYS A 159 -10.57 1.07 14.89
CA LYS A 159 -11.32 1.24 16.15
C LYS A 159 -10.86 0.19 17.15
N PRO A 160 -10.47 0.56 18.39
CA PRO A 160 -9.95 -0.39 19.38
C PRO A 160 -10.90 -1.58 19.68
N ASP A 161 -12.20 -1.31 19.70
CA ASP A 161 -13.22 -2.29 20.07
C ASP A 161 -13.76 -3.13 18.90
N GLN A 162 -13.14 -3.04 17.72
CA GLN A 162 -13.56 -3.79 16.53
C GLN A 162 -12.44 -4.70 16.04
N GLU A 163 -12.81 -5.86 15.49
CA GLU A 163 -11.85 -6.67 14.76
C GLU A 163 -11.28 -5.88 13.58
N ALA A 164 -9.99 -6.07 13.33
CA ALA A 164 -9.28 -5.45 12.23
C ALA A 164 -8.18 -6.37 11.73
N THR A 165 -7.87 -6.25 10.45
CA THR A 165 -6.74 -6.96 9.82
C THR A 165 -5.73 -5.94 9.32
N LEU A 166 -4.50 -6.03 9.82
CA LEU A 166 -3.35 -5.27 9.37
C LEU A 166 -2.58 -6.11 8.34
N PHE A 167 -2.25 -5.50 7.22
CA PHE A 167 -1.38 -6.04 6.20
C PHE A 167 0.00 -5.42 6.36
N MET A 168 1.00 -6.27 6.56
CA MET A 168 2.41 -5.91 6.43
C MET A 168 2.86 -6.38 5.05
N ILE A 169 3.28 -5.46 4.20
CA ILE A 169 3.56 -5.75 2.80
C ILE A 169 5.02 -5.40 2.52
N GLU A 170 5.81 -6.38 2.10
CA GLU A 170 7.12 -6.15 1.49
C GLU A 170 6.90 -5.67 0.06
N ALA A 171 6.92 -4.35 -0.14
CA ALA A 171 6.74 -3.73 -1.45
C ALA A 171 8.07 -3.59 -2.18
N VAL A 172 8.03 -3.73 -3.50
CA VAL A 172 9.15 -3.56 -4.43
C VAL A 172 8.85 -2.52 -5.51
N ALA A 173 7.57 -2.25 -5.79
CA ALA A 173 7.10 -1.33 -6.81
C ALA A 173 6.07 -0.30 -6.32
N GLY A 174 5.82 -0.22 -5.00
CA GLY A 174 4.95 0.81 -4.41
C GLY A 174 5.35 2.23 -4.82
N ARG A 175 4.38 3.15 -4.93
CA ARG A 175 4.58 4.50 -5.51
C ARG A 175 4.33 5.59 -4.49
N ASN A 176 5.33 6.41 -4.22
CA ASN A 176 5.23 7.48 -3.22
C ASN A 176 4.36 8.64 -3.74
N LEU A 177 3.27 8.94 -3.05
CA LEU A 177 2.35 10.04 -3.38
C LEU A 177 2.68 11.38 -2.73
N SER A 178 3.79 11.50 -2.01
CA SER A 178 4.21 12.75 -1.36
C SER A 178 4.20 13.91 -2.36
N GLY A 179 3.42 14.96 -2.04
CA GLY A 179 3.24 16.13 -2.91
C GLY A 179 2.11 16.03 -3.93
N TYR A 180 1.43 14.88 -4.04
CA TYR A 180 0.32 14.63 -4.97
C TYR A 180 -0.94 14.11 -4.26
N THR A 181 -1.06 14.41 -2.96
CA THR A 181 -2.15 13.96 -2.08
C THR A 181 -2.73 15.14 -1.30
N MET A 182 -4.02 15.05 -0.99
CA MET A 182 -4.67 15.99 -0.06
C MET A 182 -4.23 15.81 1.40
N TYR A 183 -3.60 14.68 1.71
CA TYR A 183 -3.25 14.29 3.08
C TYR A 183 -1.75 13.99 3.21
N PRO A 184 -0.89 15.03 3.27
CA PRO A 184 0.56 14.85 3.25
C PRO A 184 1.10 14.07 4.44
N ASP A 185 0.45 14.15 5.60
CA ASP A 185 0.88 13.48 6.84
C ASP A 185 0.58 11.97 6.85
N GLU A 186 -0.11 11.46 5.83
CA GLU A 186 -0.46 10.04 5.76
C GLU A 186 0.65 9.19 5.13
N HIS A 187 1.73 9.82 4.63
CA HIS A 187 2.88 9.15 4.02
C HIS A 187 2.48 8.07 3.01
N GLU A 188 1.51 8.42 2.16
CA GLU A 188 0.79 7.47 1.30
C GLU A 188 1.69 6.89 0.20
N VAL A 189 1.59 5.58 0.05
CA VAL A 189 2.18 4.77 -1.01
C VAL A 189 1.05 4.01 -1.69
N ILE A 190 0.98 4.08 -3.02
CA ILE A 190 0.01 3.31 -3.80
C ILE A 190 0.65 2.03 -4.32
N LEU A 191 -0.06 0.91 -4.19
CA LEU A 191 0.13 -0.25 -5.06
C LEU A 191 -0.85 -0.15 -6.24
N GLU A 192 -0.33 -0.40 -7.44
CA GLU A 192 -1.08 -0.30 -8.69
C GLU A 192 -2.23 -1.33 -8.74
N PHE A 193 -3.23 -1.10 -9.59
CA PHE A 193 -4.31 -2.07 -9.73
C PHE A 193 -3.81 -3.34 -10.42
N GLY A 194 -4.21 -4.50 -9.91
CA GLY A 194 -3.73 -5.79 -10.39
C GLY A 194 -2.39 -6.23 -9.77
N THR A 195 -1.93 -5.60 -8.70
CA THR A 195 -0.73 -6.03 -7.97
C THR A 195 -0.89 -7.46 -7.44
N GLN A 196 0.10 -8.31 -7.73
CA GLN A 196 0.16 -9.69 -7.24
C GLN A 196 0.98 -9.76 -5.95
N LEU A 197 0.46 -10.50 -4.96
CA LEU A 197 1.02 -10.56 -3.62
C LEU A 197 1.11 -12.03 -3.17
N LEU A 198 2.30 -12.48 -2.81
CA LEU A 198 2.51 -13.77 -2.16
C LEU A 198 2.15 -13.66 -0.68
N VAL A 199 1.27 -14.53 -0.20
CA VAL A 199 0.94 -14.64 1.22
C VAL A 199 2.04 -15.39 1.95
N LYS A 200 2.89 -14.65 2.67
CA LYS A 200 4.03 -15.21 3.40
C LYS A 200 3.61 -15.85 4.71
N ASN A 201 2.74 -15.18 5.48
CA ASN A 201 2.29 -15.66 6.78
C ASN A 201 0.90 -15.09 7.12
N ILE A 202 0.13 -15.86 7.88
CA ILE A 202 -1.19 -15.50 8.39
C ILE A 202 -1.22 -15.85 9.87
N GLY A 203 -1.84 -15.00 10.68
CA GLY A 203 -2.35 -15.47 11.98
C GLY A 203 -1.56 -15.01 13.20
N PHE A 204 -0.71 -13.99 13.09
CA PHE A 204 -0.40 -13.23 14.30
C PHE A 204 -1.67 -12.49 14.75
N GLN A 205 -2.02 -12.65 16.02
CA GLN A 205 -3.18 -12.06 16.64
C GLN A 205 -2.78 -11.39 17.95
N HIS A 206 -3.26 -10.17 18.16
CA HIS A 206 -3.16 -9.47 19.43
C HIS A 206 -4.47 -8.72 19.71
N GLY A 207 -5.22 -9.20 20.71
CA GLY A 207 -6.58 -8.72 20.96
C GLY A 207 -7.48 -8.87 19.71
N ASN A 208 -8.05 -7.75 19.26
CA ASN A 208 -8.92 -7.68 18.09
C ASN A 208 -8.15 -7.51 16.77
N LEU A 209 -6.82 -7.33 16.81
CA LEU A 209 -5.99 -7.14 15.62
C LEU A 209 -5.48 -8.49 15.10
N ARG A 210 -5.59 -8.69 13.78
CA ARG A 210 -4.97 -9.78 13.02
C ARG A 210 -3.91 -9.21 12.09
N LEU A 211 -2.86 -10.00 11.81
CA LEU A 211 -1.82 -9.62 10.85
C LEU A 211 -1.75 -10.64 9.72
N VAL A 212 -1.68 -10.11 8.49
CA VAL A 212 -1.35 -10.86 7.27
C VAL A 212 -0.07 -10.28 6.70
N HIS A 213 0.91 -11.13 6.44
CA HIS A 213 2.19 -10.76 5.85
C HIS A 213 2.19 -11.13 4.36
N LEU A 214 2.38 -10.11 3.53
CA LEU A 214 2.39 -10.21 2.07
C LEU A 214 3.75 -9.77 1.51
N ILE A 215 4.12 -10.34 0.37
CA ILE A 215 5.28 -9.93 -0.43
C ILE A 215 4.79 -9.58 -1.82
N GLU A 216 5.06 -8.36 -2.29
CA GLU A 216 4.76 -7.96 -3.67
C GLU A 216 5.62 -8.77 -4.64
N ILE A 217 4.97 -9.38 -5.63
CA ILE A 217 5.63 -10.12 -6.69
C ILE A 217 5.96 -9.14 -7.81
N ASN A 218 7.20 -9.19 -8.28
CA ASN A 218 7.66 -8.39 -9.41
C ASN A 218 8.31 -9.33 -10.43
N ASP A 219 7.74 -9.35 -11.63
CA ASP A 219 8.22 -10.20 -12.74
C ASP A 219 9.57 -9.71 -13.30
N ASP A 220 10.01 -8.49 -12.94
CA ASP A 220 11.32 -7.94 -13.33
C ASP A 220 12.49 -8.52 -12.51
N ASP A 221 12.24 -9.29 -11.43
CA ASP A 221 13.28 -9.80 -10.53
C ASP A 221 13.86 -11.18 -10.95
N ASP A 222 13.53 -11.68 -12.15
CA ASP A 222 14.15 -12.89 -12.73
C ASP A 222 15.61 -12.65 -13.22
N ASP A 223 16.14 -11.43 -13.13
CA ASP A 223 17.50 -11.06 -13.57
C ASP A 223 18.50 -10.75 -12.44
N ASP A 224 18.12 -10.82 -11.15
CA ASP A 224 19.06 -10.56 -10.04
C ASP A 224 19.34 -11.84 -9.21
N ASP A 225 20.19 -12.69 -9.78
CA ASP A 225 20.95 -13.72 -9.06
C ASP A 225 21.94 -13.06 -8.08
N ASN A 226 21.43 -12.50 -6.98
CA ASN A 226 22.26 -12.11 -5.83
C ASN A 226 21.53 -12.23 -4.48
N SER A 227 20.79 -13.32 -4.28
CA SER A 227 20.15 -13.65 -3.00
C SER A 227 21.12 -14.26 -1.97
N GLN A 228 22.44 -14.05 -2.08
CA GLN A 228 23.41 -14.50 -1.07
C GLN A 228 24.40 -13.45 -0.53
N GLN A 229 24.50 -12.23 -1.05
CA GLN A 229 25.50 -11.27 -0.55
C GLN A 229 25.04 -10.27 0.52
N GLY A 230 23.74 -10.21 0.84
CA GLY A 230 23.23 -9.34 1.91
C GLY A 230 23.50 -9.85 3.34
N LEU A 231 23.70 -11.15 3.53
CA LEU A 231 23.85 -11.76 4.85
C LEU A 231 25.31 -11.79 5.33
N ALA A 232 26.28 -11.82 4.41
CA ALA A 232 27.71 -11.89 4.74
C ALA A 232 28.29 -10.52 5.17
N ALA A 233 27.82 -9.42 4.57
CA ALA A 233 28.31 -8.08 4.89
C ALA A 233 27.87 -7.58 6.28
N ALA A 234 26.74 -8.07 6.80
CA ALA A 234 26.28 -7.78 8.16
C ALA A 234 27.05 -8.56 9.25
N MET A 235 27.84 -9.58 8.89
CA MET A 235 28.56 -10.45 9.83
C MET A 235 30.08 -10.20 9.88
N ALA A 236 30.62 -9.29 9.06
CA ALA A 236 32.07 -9.06 8.97
C ALA A 236 32.64 -7.98 9.92
N SER A 237 31.82 -7.32 10.74
CA SER A 237 32.29 -6.29 11.69
C SER A 237 32.30 -6.77 13.15
N VAL A 238 32.96 -7.90 13.44
CA VAL A 238 33.49 -8.19 14.78
C VAL A 238 34.78 -8.99 14.61
N HIS A 239 35.92 -8.31 14.66
CA HIS A 239 37.24 -8.94 14.71
C HIS A 239 37.83 -8.77 16.11
N VAL A 240 37.81 -9.84 16.92
CA VAL A 240 38.79 -10.08 17.99
C VAL A 240 39.11 -11.58 18.03
N THR A 241 40.40 -11.89 17.94
CA THR A 241 41.04 -13.22 17.88
C THR A 241 41.10 -13.95 19.25
N PRO A 242 41.47 -15.25 19.30
CA PRO A 242 40.62 -16.28 19.92
C PRO A 242 41.15 -16.86 21.24
N LYS A 243 40.25 -17.51 22.01
CA LYS A 243 40.61 -18.65 22.86
C LYS A 243 39.61 -19.80 22.71
N SER A 244 40.21 -20.97 22.51
CA SER A 244 39.66 -22.29 22.17
C SER A 244 38.66 -22.84 23.19
N THR A 245 37.50 -23.33 22.70
CA THR A 245 36.85 -24.59 23.14
C THR A 245 35.80 -25.05 22.10
N LYS A 246 35.65 -26.37 21.98
CA LYS A 246 34.89 -27.16 20.97
C LYS A 246 33.39 -26.80 20.77
N PRO A 247 32.78 -27.18 19.63
CA PRO A 247 31.48 -26.70 19.20
C PRO A 247 30.33 -27.50 19.83
N THR A 248 29.30 -26.80 20.29
CA THR A 248 27.95 -27.35 20.46
C THR A 248 27.05 -26.74 19.40
N ASN A 249 26.59 -27.58 18.48
CA ASN A 249 25.53 -27.27 17.52
C ASN A 249 24.28 -26.83 18.28
N ASN A 250 23.81 -25.60 18.03
CA ASN A 250 22.40 -25.24 18.12
C ASN A 250 22.14 -24.16 17.07
N LYS A 251 21.34 -24.50 16.05
CA LYS A 251 20.72 -23.50 15.17
C LYS A 251 19.71 -22.71 16.02
N PRO A 252 19.60 -21.38 15.85
CA PRO A 252 18.58 -20.62 16.54
C PRO A 252 17.21 -21.10 16.05
N THR A 253 16.36 -21.49 16.98
CA THR A 253 14.98 -21.87 16.67
C THR A 253 14.16 -20.62 16.36
N HIS A 254 13.11 -20.80 15.56
CA HIS A 254 12.18 -19.75 15.07
C HIS A 254 11.62 -18.82 16.17
N SER A 255 11.72 -19.21 17.45
CA SER A 255 11.39 -18.43 18.64
C SER A 255 12.33 -17.23 18.89
N GLU A 256 13.61 -17.31 18.51
CA GLU A 256 14.60 -16.26 18.81
C GLU A 256 14.48 -15.05 17.86
N LEU A 257 14.01 -15.28 16.62
CA LEU A 257 13.64 -14.20 15.69
C LEU A 257 12.39 -13.43 16.13
N LEU A 258 11.44 -14.09 16.80
CA LEU A 258 10.25 -13.46 17.38
C LEU A 258 10.59 -12.54 18.55
N ILE A 259 11.59 -12.89 19.37
CA ILE A 259 12.05 -12.06 20.50
C ILE A 259 12.67 -10.73 20.00
N CYS A 260 13.42 -10.75 18.89
CA CYS A 260 13.88 -9.52 18.25
C CYS A 260 12.72 -8.65 17.74
N PHE A 261 11.61 -9.27 17.31
CA PHE A 261 10.38 -8.57 16.92
C PHE A 261 9.69 -7.90 18.13
N PHE A 262 9.67 -8.56 19.30
CA PHE A 262 9.13 -7.98 20.54
C PHE A 262 9.96 -6.81 21.05
N LEU A 263 11.29 -6.86 20.96
CA LEU A 263 12.14 -5.75 21.39
C LEU A 263 11.95 -4.50 20.53
N CYS A 264 11.69 -4.63 19.22
CA CYS A 264 11.33 -3.49 18.37
C CYS A 264 9.95 -2.88 18.71
N ILE A 265 8.99 -3.70 19.13
CA ILE A 265 7.64 -3.23 19.51
C ILE A 265 7.64 -2.60 20.91
N GLU A 266 8.35 -3.18 21.89
CA GLU A 266 8.41 -2.63 23.24
C GLU A 266 9.27 -1.35 23.35
N PHE A 267 10.37 -1.23 22.59
CA PHE A 267 11.19 -0.01 22.61
C PHE A 267 10.48 1.22 22.03
N TYR A 268 9.46 1.04 21.18
CA TYR A 268 8.64 2.14 20.66
C TYR A 268 7.47 2.51 21.58
N SER A 269 7.08 1.63 22.51
CA SER A 269 5.99 1.89 23.46
C SER A 269 6.45 2.65 24.72
N THR A 270 7.73 2.57 25.10
CA THR A 270 8.21 3.17 26.37
C THR A 270 8.53 4.68 26.30
N LYS A 271 8.32 5.37 25.17
CA LYS A 271 8.48 6.84 25.10
C LYS A 271 7.22 7.66 25.39
N TYR A 272 6.09 7.01 25.69
CA TYR A 272 4.88 7.70 26.18
C TYR A 272 4.41 7.14 27.52
N PHE A 273 5.31 7.07 28.51
CA PHE A 273 4.91 6.90 29.90
C PHE A 273 5.84 7.67 30.84
N THR A 274 5.94 8.99 30.65
CA THR A 274 6.53 9.87 31.66
C THR A 274 5.90 11.26 31.59
N LEU A 275 4.64 11.38 31.99
CA LEU A 275 4.11 12.59 32.61
C LEU A 275 2.72 12.30 33.20
N PHE A 276 2.61 11.77 34.42
CA PHE A 276 1.45 12.03 35.30
C PHE A 276 1.58 11.46 36.73
N ILE A 277 2.74 11.55 37.38
CA ILE A 277 2.79 11.55 38.86
C ILE A 277 3.98 12.41 39.29
N VAL A 278 3.75 13.70 39.58
CA VAL A 278 4.26 14.47 40.75
C VAL A 278 3.55 15.83 40.72
N GLY A 279 2.69 16.12 41.70
CA GLY A 279 2.32 17.49 42.06
C GLY A 279 0.84 17.76 42.30
N LEU A 280 0.46 17.71 43.60
CA LEU A 280 -0.80 18.11 44.26
C LEU A 280 -1.93 17.07 44.28
#